data_AF-A0A352A9Y7-F1
#
_entry.id   AF-A0A352A9Y7-F1
#
_cell.length_a   1.000
_cell.length_b   1.000
_cell.length_c   1.000
_cell.angle_alpha   90.00
_cell.angle_beta   90.00
_cell.angle_gamma   90.00
#
_symmetry.space_group_name_H-M   'P 1'
#
loop_
_entity.id
_entity.type
_entity.pdbx_description
1 polymer ?
#
loop_
_entity_poly.entity_id
_entity_poly.type
_entity_poly.pdbx_seq_one_letter_code
_entity_poly.pdbx_strand_id
1 'polypeptide(L)'
;MRNFTSQALPNTLNRQVDLLLKVFRQHRCLIIIDDLEILFKNGKFAGNYQPEFEGYYLLFKQIAELSHISSLLLITSEQPPDAIATRQKLTRCFVDIK
;
A
#
# COMPACT_ATOMS: atom_id res chain seq x y z
N MET A 1 24.81 10.71 -0.55
CA MET A 1 23.61 10.13 -1.16
C MET A 1 23.99 8.76 -1.70
N ARG A 2 23.30 7.68 -1.30
CA ARG A 2 23.60 6.36 -1.90
C ARG A 2 23.09 6.40 -3.33
N ASN A 3 24.00 6.12 -4.27
CA ASN A 3 23.66 5.99 -5.68
C ASN A 3 22.68 4.81 -5.80
N PHE A 4 21.45 5.06 -6.25
CA PHE A 4 20.61 4.02 -6.81
C PHE A 4 21.27 3.59 -8.13
N THR A 5 22.32 2.78 -8.04
CA THR A 5 22.96 2.18 -9.19
C THR A 5 21.89 1.43 -9.98
N SER A 6 21.93 1.55 -11.30
CA SER A 6 21.16 0.77 -12.27
C SER A 6 21.40 -0.74 -12.10
N GLN A 7 20.91 -1.31 -11.00
CA GLN A 7 20.75 -2.74 -10.83
C GLN A 7 19.47 -3.11 -11.56
N ALA A 8 19.58 -4.05 -12.50
CA ALA A 8 18.43 -4.63 -13.16
C ALA A 8 17.41 -5.06 -12.09
N LEU A 9 16.20 -4.50 -12.17
CA LEU A 9 15.11 -4.89 -11.29
C LEU A 9 14.94 -6.41 -11.38
N PRO A 10 14.84 -7.13 -10.25
CA PRO A 10 14.60 -8.56 -10.28
C PRO A 10 13.37 -8.89 -11.13
N ASN A 11 13.42 -9.98 -11.89
CA ASN A 11 12.33 -10.35 -12.81
C ASN A 11 11.10 -10.95 -12.10
N THR A 12 11.09 -11.01 -10.77
CA THR A 12 10.01 -11.59 -9.98
C THR A 12 9.50 -10.60 -8.94
N LEU A 13 8.18 -10.56 -8.76
CA LEU A 13 7.52 -9.65 -7.82
C LEU A 13 8.07 -9.80 -6.40
N ASN A 14 8.24 -11.03 -5.91
CA ASN A 14 8.78 -11.26 -4.56
C ASN A 14 10.14 -10.60 -4.35
N ARG A 15 11.06 -10.72 -5.32
CA ARG A 15 12.39 -10.13 -5.20
C ARG A 15 12.36 -8.60 -5.31
N GLN A 16 11.43 -8.05 -6.09
CA GLN A 16 11.22 -6.59 -6.16
C GLN A 16 10.69 -6.06 -4.82
N VAL A 17 9.71 -6.74 -4.22
CA VAL A 17 9.17 -6.41 -2.90
C VAL A 17 10.25 -6.52 -1.82
N ASP A 18 11.06 -7.58 -1.82
CA ASP A 18 12.19 -7.75 -0.89
C ASP A 18 13.20 -6.61 -0.99
N LEU A 19 13.50 -6.15 -2.22
CA LEU A 19 14.41 -5.03 -2.44
C LEU A 19 13.83 -3.73 -1.88
N LEU A 20 12.54 -3.47 -2.10
CA LEU A 20 11.85 -2.31 -1.56
C LEU A 20 11.83 -2.31 -0.03
N LEU A 21 11.56 -3.46 0.60
CA LEU A 21 11.55 -3.60 2.06
C LEU A 21 12.94 -3.39 2.67
N LYS A 22 14.02 -3.79 1.98
CA LYS A 22 15.39 -3.47 2.40
C LYS A 22 15.60 -1.95 2.48
N VAL A 23 15.04 -1.19 1.53
CA VAL A 23 15.08 0.28 1.58
C VAL A 23 14.31 0.80 2.80
N PHE A 24 13.08 0.33 3.03
CA PHE A 24 12.22 0.76 4.15
C PHE A 24 12.80 0.43 5.53
N ARG A 25 13.63 -0.62 5.64
CA ARG A 25 14.35 -0.97 6.87
C ARG A 25 15.61 -0.14 7.09
N GLN A 26 16.31 0.23 6.02
CA GLN A 26 17.56 0.99 6.09
C GLN A 26 17.34 2.50 6.20
N HIS A 27 16.18 2.98 5.76
CA HIS A 27 15.83 4.39 5.73
C HIS A 27 14.44 4.59 6.32
N ARG A 28 14.28 5.66 7.11
CA ARG A 28 12.96 6.10 7.55
C ARG A 28 12.26 6.76 6.36
N CYS A 29 11.26 6.08 5.81
CA CYS A 29 10.44 6.58 4.70
C CYS A 29 9.00 6.83 5.19
N LEU A 30 8.35 7.84 4.59
CA LEU A 30 6.89 7.97 4.62
C LEU A 30 6.38 7.55 3.24
N ILE A 31 5.64 6.46 3.19
CA ILE A 31 5.06 5.92 1.95
C ILE A 31 3.61 6.36 1.93
N ILE A 32 3.19 7.02 0.86
CA ILE A 32 1.81 7.50 0.69
C ILE A 32 1.23 6.82 -0.54
N ILE A 33 0.09 6.15 -0.38
CA ILE A 33 -0.68 5.58 -1.47
C ILE A 33 -2.05 6.26 -1.45
N ASP A 34 -2.31 7.06 -2.48
CA ASP A 34 -3.61 7.72 -2.69
C ASP A 34 -4.51 6.84 -3.58
N ASP A 35 -5.81 7.03 -3.43
CA ASP A 35 -6.87 6.31 -4.16
C ASP A 35 -6.76 4.77 -4.06
N LEU A 36 -6.54 4.25 -2.84
CA LEU A 36 -6.37 2.80 -2.60
C LEU A 36 -7.55 1.95 -3.11
N GLU A 37 -8.76 2.51 -3.15
CA GLU A 37 -9.97 1.85 -3.68
C GLU A 37 -9.80 1.33 -5.11
N ILE A 38 -8.92 1.93 -5.91
CA ILE A 38 -8.64 1.50 -7.29
C ILE A 38 -8.07 0.08 -7.33
N LEU A 39 -7.41 -0.37 -6.25
CA LEU A 39 -6.86 -1.73 -6.20
C LEU A 39 -7.94 -2.81 -6.07
N PHE A 40 -9.12 -2.45 -5.57
CA PHE A 40 -10.17 -3.40 -5.22
C PHE A 40 -11.28 -3.45 -6.28
N LYS A 41 -12.03 -4.55 -6.28
CA LYS A 41 -13.20 -4.75 -7.14
C LYS A 41 -14.34 -3.86 -6.65
N ASN A 42 -14.92 -3.09 -7.56
CA ASN A 42 -16.08 -2.24 -7.28
C ASN A 42 -17.23 -3.05 -6.66
N GLY A 43 -17.83 -2.50 -5.61
CA GLY A 43 -18.96 -3.13 -4.90
C GLY A 43 -18.60 -4.36 -4.07
N LYS A 44 -17.30 -4.62 -3.83
CA LYS A 44 -16.81 -5.64 -2.90
C LYS A 44 -16.05 -4.99 -1.75
N PHE A 45 -15.96 -5.70 -0.62
CA PHE A 45 -15.17 -5.27 0.53
C PHE A 45 -13.68 -5.17 0.17
N ALA A 46 -12.96 -4.30 0.90
CA ALA A 46 -11.51 -4.21 0.86
C ALA A 46 -10.83 -5.60 0.95
N GLY A 47 -9.72 -5.77 0.24
CA GLY A 47 -8.99 -7.04 0.11
C GLY A 47 -9.43 -7.90 -1.08
N ASN A 48 -10.53 -7.56 -1.76
CA ASN A 48 -10.90 -8.18 -3.04
C ASN A 48 -10.22 -7.44 -4.19
N TYR A 49 -8.96 -7.77 -4.49
CA TYR A 49 -8.18 -7.10 -5.54
C TYR A 49 -8.76 -7.32 -6.95
N GLN A 50 -8.58 -6.34 -7.84
CA GLN A 50 -8.73 -6.55 -9.27
C GLN A 50 -7.60 -7.48 -9.78
N PRO A 51 -7.83 -8.31 -10.81
CA PRO A 51 -6.84 -9.27 -11.30
C PRO A 51 -5.49 -8.63 -11.64
N GLU A 52 -5.48 -7.41 -12.17
CA GLU A 52 -4.30 -6.66 -12.55
C GLU A 52 -3.51 -6.14 -11.34
N PHE A 53 -4.13 -6.12 -10.16
CA PHE A 53 -3.59 -5.57 -8.92
C PHE A 53 -3.37 -6.61 -7.82
N GLU A 54 -3.59 -7.91 -8.08
CA GLU A 54 -3.39 -8.97 -7.08
C GLU A 54 -1.97 -8.99 -6.50
N GLY A 55 -0.98 -8.56 -7.26
CA GLY A 55 0.41 -8.45 -6.79
C GLY A 55 0.59 -7.50 -5.59
N TYR A 56 -0.28 -6.50 -5.42
CA TYR A 56 -0.21 -5.57 -4.30
C TYR A 56 -0.49 -6.23 -2.95
N TYR A 57 -1.22 -7.34 -2.93
CA TYR A 57 -1.43 -8.13 -1.71
C TYR A 57 -0.09 -8.50 -1.06
N LEU A 58 0.89 -8.95 -1.86
CA LEU A 58 2.20 -9.33 -1.34
C LEU A 58 2.93 -8.14 -0.73
N LEU A 59 2.87 -6.97 -1.37
CA LEU A 59 3.50 -5.75 -0.87
C LEU A 59 2.91 -5.35 0.49
N PHE A 60 1.59 -5.24 0.58
CA PHE A 60 0.92 -4.86 1.84
C PHE A 60 1.13 -5.88 2.95
N LYS A 61 1.04 -7.18 2.62
CA LYS A 61 1.31 -8.25 3.57
C LYS A 61 2.71 -8.12 4.15
N GLN A 62 3.73 -7.96 3.30
CA GLN A 62 5.10 -7.87 3.79
C GLN A 62 5.37 -6.59 4.59
N ILE A 63 4.78 -5.45 4.21
CA ILE A 63 4.87 -4.21 5.00
C ILE A 63 4.22 -4.41 6.38
N ALA A 64 3.03 -5.02 6.44
CA ALA A 64 2.31 -5.22 7.70
C ALA A 64 2.94 -6.27 8.62
N GLU A 65 3.54 -7.33 8.07
CA GLU A 65 4.11 -8.43 8.85
C GLU A 65 5.57 -8.17 9.28
N LEU A 66 6.30 -7.33 8.55
CA LEU A 66 7.72 -7.10 8.80
C LEU A 66 7.98 -5.78 9.51
N SER A 67 8.67 -5.86 10.65
CA SER A 67 9.14 -4.66 11.33
C SER A 67 10.05 -3.79 10.44
N HIS A 68 9.71 -2.52 10.32
CA HIS A 68 10.49 -1.49 9.64
C HIS A 68 10.31 -0.12 10.31
N ILE A 69 11.27 0.78 10.08
CA ILE A 69 11.25 2.14 10.67
C ILE A 69 10.46 3.14 9.82
N SER A 70 9.93 2.69 8.69
CA SER A 70 9.11 3.46 7.77
C SER A 70 7.64 3.46 8.21
N SER A 71 6.87 4.45 7.76
CA SER A 71 5.44 4.54 7.98
C SER A 71 4.71 4.48 6.65
N LEU A 72 3.54 3.82 6.63
CA LEU A 72 2.69 3.71 5.46
C LEU A 72 1.37 4.45 5.74
N LEU A 73 1.08 5.44 4.89
CA LEU A 73 -0.17 6.17 4.87
C LEU A 73 -1.02 5.71 3.69
N LEU A 74 -2.13 5.05 3.99
CA LEU A 74 -3.12 4.68 2.99
C LEU A 74 -4.24 5.72 2.98
N ILE A 75 -4.61 6.18 1.79
CA ILE A 75 -5.72 7.11 1.57
C ILE A 75 -6.72 6.42 0.65
N THR A 76 -7.97 6.35 1.10
CA THR A 76 -9.08 5.77 0.34
C THR A 76 -10.32 6.64 0.47
N SER A 77 -11.15 6.71 -0.57
CA SER A 77 -12.49 7.32 -0.51
C SER A 77 -13.58 6.35 -0.08
N GLU A 78 -13.23 5.13 0.34
CA GLU A 78 -14.17 4.12 0.82
C GLU A 78 -14.94 4.64 2.05
N GLN A 79 -16.27 4.51 1.99
CA GLN A 79 -17.14 4.91 3.08
C GLN A 79 -17.22 3.76 4.11
N PRO A 80 -16.91 4.01 5.40
CA PRO A 80 -17.06 2.98 6.44
C PRO A 80 -18.49 2.45 6.49
N PRO A 81 -18.73 1.16 6.77
CA PRO A 81 -20.07 0.59 6.85
C PRO A 81 -20.99 1.32 7.84
N ASP A 82 -20.40 1.87 8.92
CA ASP A 82 -21.12 2.59 9.98
C ASP A 82 -21.19 4.11 9.76
N ALA A 83 -20.59 4.62 8.68
CA ALA A 83 -20.63 6.04 8.38
C ALA A 83 -21.99 6.41 7.79
N ILE A 84 -22.78 7.19 8.54
CA ILE A 84 -24.04 7.78 8.08
C ILE A 84 -23.75 8.54 6.78
N ALA A 85 -24.37 8.12 5.68
CA ALA A 85 -24.21 8.72 4.35
C ALA A 85 -24.69 10.19 4.35
N THR A 86 -23.82 11.08 4.78
CA THR A 86 -24.00 12.52 4.67
C THR A 86 -23.45 12.91 3.31
N ARG A 87 -24.34 13.41 2.45
CA ARG A 87 -24.05 13.83 1.08
C ARG A 87 -22.70 14.58 0.99
N GLN A 88 -21.84 14.11 0.09
CA GLN A 88 -20.67 14.82 -0.46
C GLN A 88 -19.53 15.16 0.50
N LYS A 89 -18.97 14.17 1.21
CA LYS A 89 -17.58 14.26 1.67
C LYS A 89 -16.80 13.06 1.19
N LEU A 90 -15.78 13.31 0.37
CA LEU A 90 -14.63 12.42 0.19
C LEU A 90 -14.15 12.03 1.58
N THR A 91 -14.55 10.85 2.05
CA THR A 91 -14.17 10.38 3.38
C THR A 91 -12.84 9.70 3.19
N ARG A 92 -11.76 10.48 3.35
CA ARG A 92 -10.40 9.94 3.32
C ARG A 92 -10.17 9.15 4.60
N CYS A 93 -10.23 7.82 4.51
CA CYS A 93 -9.84 6.97 5.63
C CYS A 93 -8.31 6.84 5.65
N PHE A 94 -7.71 7.08 6.82
CA PHE A 94 -6.27 6.94 7.03
C PHE A 94 -6.00 5.65 7.79
N VAL A 95 -5.20 4.76 7.21
CA VAL A 95 -4.66 3.60 7.90
C VAL A 95 -3.15 3.80 8.03
N ASP A 96 -2.68 3.94 9.28
CA ASP A 96 -1.25 3.91 9.60
C ASP A 96 -0.89 2.47 10.01
N ILE A 97 -0.03 1.84 9.22
CA ILE A 97 0.53 0.51 9.53
C ILE A 97 1.93 0.76 10.10
N LYS A 98 2.13 0.44 11.38
CA LYS A 98 3.43 0.50 12.07
C LYS A 98 3.99 -0.89 12.33
#